data_AF-A0A2W1MZM4-F1
#
_entry.id   AF-A0A2W1MZM4-F1
#
_cell.length_a   1.000
_cell.length_b   1.000
_cell.length_c   1.000
_cell.angle_alpha   90.00
_cell.angle_beta   90.00
_cell.angle_gamma   90.00
#
_symmetry.space_group_name_H-M   'P 1'
#
loop_
_entity.id
_entity.type
_entity.pdbx_description
1 polymer ?
#
loop_
_entity_poly.entity_id
_entity_poly.type
_entity_poly.pdbx_seq_one_letter_code
_entity_poly.pdbx_strand_id
1 'polypeptide(L)'
;MSIKKVPGWGKTVGILMIIMGSLGAFYQLYRIVFPMILNVQQEFIGNFSRITKDQIQNNDSLRLNPTFNENFESFENSLEAVNNTIFKIEPHIIQYIMVFSLIMLLVNVIYIIAGTKLLTKKIANYQFAKITLIIAILINVLSLFLIFSGNNSLMIFAMMFYAFIGLIADIVYIIILQSHDQSEYDENENAQKQVISIEEGFEI
;
A
#
# COMPACT_ATOMS: atom_id res chain seq x y z
N MET A 1 -35.93 19.11 -12.28
CA MET A 1 -34.47 18.92 -12.47
C MET A 1 -34.19 17.42 -12.43
N SER A 2 -33.91 16.77 -13.56
CA SER A 2 -33.53 15.35 -13.53
C SER A 2 -32.11 15.22 -13.00
N ILE A 3 -31.93 14.41 -11.95
CA ILE A 3 -30.61 14.11 -11.40
C ILE A 3 -29.87 13.28 -12.45
N LYS A 4 -28.92 13.89 -13.18
CA LYS A 4 -28.08 13.18 -14.16
C LYS A 4 -27.25 12.14 -13.40
N LYS A 5 -27.49 10.86 -13.70
CA LYS A 5 -26.81 9.74 -13.05
C LYS A 5 -25.36 9.66 -13.54
N VAL A 6 -24.44 9.39 -12.61
CA VAL A 6 -23.02 9.06 -12.90
C VAL A 6 -22.97 7.73 -13.68
N PRO A 7 -22.10 7.60 -14.70
CA PRO A 7 -21.98 6.37 -15.46
C PRO A 7 -21.59 5.17 -14.58
N GLY A 8 -22.04 3.97 -14.97
CA GLY A 8 -21.87 2.76 -14.15
C GLY A 8 -20.41 2.38 -13.93
N TRP A 9 -19.57 2.52 -14.96
CA TRP A 9 -18.13 2.28 -14.85
C TRP A 9 -17.48 3.28 -13.87
N GLY A 10 -17.91 4.55 -13.89
CA GLY A 10 -17.39 5.60 -13.03
C GLY A 10 -17.68 5.35 -11.56
N LYS A 11 -18.88 4.87 -11.25
CA LYS A 11 -19.23 4.40 -9.91
C LYS A 11 -18.38 3.22 -9.47
N THR A 12 -18.19 2.24 -10.36
CA THR A 12 -17.42 1.03 -10.07
C THR A 12 -15.96 1.38 -9.75
N VAL A 13 -15.31 2.16 -10.62
CA VAL A 13 -13.94 2.64 -10.40
C VAL A 13 -13.86 3.49 -9.13
N GLY A 14 -14.80 4.39 -8.90
CA GLY A 14 -14.80 5.25 -7.70
C GLY A 14 -14.87 4.44 -6.40
N ILE A 15 -15.75 3.44 -6.33
CA ILE A 15 -15.88 2.54 -5.18
C ILE A 15 -14.60 1.71 -5.00
N LEU A 16 -14.07 1.13 -6.08
CA LEU A 16 -12.84 0.35 -6.03
C LEU A 16 -11.65 1.21 -5.59
N MET A 17 -11.57 2.46 -6.04
CA MET A 17 -10.54 3.39 -5.60
C MET A 17 -10.64 3.67 -4.08
N ILE A 18 -11.85 3.84 -3.55
CA ILE A 18 -12.05 4.01 -2.11
C ILE A 18 -11.57 2.78 -1.34
N ILE A 19 -11.98 1.58 -1.76
CA ILE A 19 -11.61 0.32 -1.09
C ILE A 19 -10.10 0.10 -1.13
N MET A 20 -9.49 0.23 -2.31
CA MET A 20 -8.04 0.05 -2.49
C MET A 20 -7.24 1.13 -1.78
N GLY A 21 -7.70 2.38 -1.78
CA GLY A 21 -7.08 3.47 -1.03
C GLY A 21 -7.13 3.24 0.48
N SER A 22 -8.26 2.76 1.02
CA SER A 22 -8.37 2.39 2.43
C SER A 22 -7.45 1.22 2.79
N LEU A 23 -7.44 0.15 1.98
CA LEU A 23 -6.55 -1.00 2.19
C LEU A 23 -5.08 -0.59 2.09
N GLY A 24 -4.75 0.26 1.13
CA GLY A 24 -3.44 0.89 0.98
C GLY A 24 -3.05 1.69 2.22
N ALA A 25 -3.94 2.50 2.79
CA ALA A 25 -3.67 3.27 4.00
C ALA A 25 -3.36 2.36 5.20
N PHE A 26 -4.16 1.31 5.41
CA PHE A 26 -3.88 0.30 6.44
C PHE A 26 -2.52 -0.37 6.24
N TYR A 27 -2.19 -0.72 5.00
CA TYR A 27 -0.90 -1.30 4.66
C TYR A 27 0.28 -0.37 4.95
N GLN A 28 0.17 0.93 4.64
CA GLN A 28 1.24 1.88 4.96
C GLN A 28 1.39 2.08 6.47
N LEU A 29 0.29 2.09 7.23
CA LEU A 29 0.35 2.11 8.70
C LEU A 29 1.08 0.88 9.24
N TYR A 30 0.77 -0.31 8.72
CA TYR A 30 1.47 -1.54 9.07
C TYR A 30 2.97 -1.42 8.78
N ARG A 31 3.38 -0.91 7.61
CA ARG A 31 4.80 -0.71 7.27
C ARG A 31 5.52 0.29 8.17
N ILE A 32 4.83 1.30 8.71
CA ILE A 32 5.42 2.24 9.67
C ILE A 32 5.66 1.56 11.01
N VAL A 33 4.71 0.75 11.48
CA VAL A 33 4.79 0.06 12.78
C VAL A 33 5.73 -1.16 12.70
N PHE A 34 5.87 -1.77 11.53
CA PHE A 34 6.59 -3.03 11.37
C PHE A 34 8.07 -2.98 11.82
N PRO A 35 8.90 -1.99 11.43
CA PRO A 35 10.26 -1.88 11.95
C PRO A 35 10.33 -1.76 13.47
N MET A 36 9.34 -1.10 14.09
CA MET A 36 9.25 -1.00 15.55
C MET A 36 9.00 -2.39 16.17
N ILE A 37 8.11 -3.19 15.57
CA ILE A 37 7.87 -4.58 16.00
C ILE A 37 9.15 -5.41 15.89
N LEU A 38 9.90 -5.28 14.79
CA LEU A 38 11.16 -6.01 14.61
C LEU A 38 12.20 -5.65 15.67
N ASN A 39 12.34 -4.36 16.00
CA ASN A 39 13.28 -3.94 17.04
C ASN A 39 12.92 -4.53 18.40
N VAL A 40 11.62 -4.53 18.77
CA VAL A 40 11.14 -5.13 20.01
C VAL A 40 11.37 -6.66 20.02
N GLN A 41 11.16 -7.34 18.90
CA GLN A 41 11.43 -8.77 18.78
C GLN A 41 12.93 -9.09 18.95
N GLN A 42 13.81 -8.31 18.32
CA GLN A 42 15.25 -8.50 18.44
C GLN A 42 15.74 -8.26 19.88
N GLU A 43 15.22 -7.23 20.54
CA GLU A 43 15.53 -6.96 21.95
C GLU A 43 15.02 -8.08 22.87
N PHE A 44 13.81 -8.59 22.63
CA PHE A 44 13.26 -9.71 23.39
C PHE A 44 14.11 -10.99 23.23
N ILE A 45 14.49 -11.33 21.99
CA ILE A 45 15.34 -12.50 21.71
C ILE A 45 16.71 -12.35 22.38
N GLY A 46 17.33 -11.17 22.29
CA GLY A 46 18.61 -10.88 22.93
C GLY A 46 18.54 -10.98 24.46
N ASN A 47 17.50 -10.40 25.07
CA ASN A 47 17.28 -10.48 26.51
C ASN A 47 16.98 -11.93 26.97
N PHE A 48 16.19 -12.68 26.22
CA PHE A 48 15.89 -14.08 26.50
C PHE A 48 17.15 -14.94 26.43
N SER A 49 17.97 -14.77 25.39
CA SER A 49 19.26 -15.47 25.26
C SER A 49 20.17 -15.15 26.44
N ARG A 50 20.29 -13.86 26.82
CA ARG A 50 21.11 -13.45 27.98
C ARG A 50 20.61 -14.06 29.29
N ILE A 51 19.32 -13.93 29.61
CA ILE A 51 18.74 -14.49 30.84
C ILE A 51 18.95 -16.00 30.89
N THR A 52 18.76 -16.69 29.76
CA THR A 52 18.93 -18.16 29.71
C THR A 52 20.40 -18.55 29.89
N LYS A 53 21.33 -17.85 29.25
CA LYS A 53 22.78 -18.03 29.47
C LYS A 53 23.18 -17.79 30.92
N ASP A 54 22.66 -16.74 31.55
CA ASP A 54 22.92 -16.45 32.95
C ASP A 54 22.36 -17.55 33.87
N GLN A 55 21.17 -18.09 33.58
CA GLN A 55 20.60 -19.21 34.32
C GLN A 55 21.41 -20.50 34.15
N ILE A 56 21.90 -20.78 32.94
CA ILE A 56 22.79 -21.93 32.65
C ILE A 56 24.09 -21.79 33.45
N GLN A 57 24.72 -20.62 33.41
CA GLN A 57 25.99 -20.40 34.11
C GLN A 57 25.87 -20.51 35.62
N ASN A 58 24.75 -20.06 36.19
CA ASN A 58 24.51 -20.05 37.63
C ASN A 58 23.93 -21.37 38.18
N ASN A 59 23.63 -22.35 37.33
CA ASN A 59 23.06 -23.63 37.74
C ASN A 59 23.93 -24.81 37.26
N ASP A 60 24.67 -25.41 38.19
CA ASP A 60 25.57 -26.53 37.91
C ASP A 60 24.88 -27.73 37.24
N SER A 61 23.60 -27.98 37.55
CA SER A 61 22.85 -29.09 36.94
C SER A 61 22.50 -28.87 35.46
N LEU A 62 22.28 -27.61 35.06
CA LEU A 62 22.05 -27.24 33.66
C LEU A 62 23.37 -27.11 32.90
N ARG A 63 24.40 -26.57 33.55
CA ARG A 63 25.74 -26.40 32.98
C ARG A 63 26.41 -27.73 32.66
N LEU A 64 26.25 -28.72 33.54
CA LEU A 64 26.84 -30.06 33.39
C LEU A 64 25.98 -30.99 32.51
N ASN A 65 24.84 -30.53 32.00
CA ASN A 65 24.01 -31.29 31.07
C ASN A 65 24.39 -30.95 29.63
N PRO A 66 25.24 -31.76 28.96
CA PRO A 66 25.73 -31.46 27.62
C PRO A 66 24.59 -31.43 26.59
N THR A 67 23.58 -32.27 26.76
CA THR A 67 22.41 -32.33 25.87
C THR A 67 21.60 -31.03 25.94
N PHE A 68 21.46 -30.44 27.12
CA PHE A 68 20.76 -29.16 27.25
C PHE A 68 21.55 -28.02 26.59
N ASN A 69 22.86 -27.94 26.82
CA ASN A 69 23.70 -26.88 26.28
C ASN A 69 23.78 -26.92 24.74
N GLU A 70 23.96 -28.12 24.16
CA GLU A 70 24.00 -28.33 22.71
C GLU A 70 22.65 -27.98 22.05
N ASN A 71 21.53 -28.40 22.65
CA ASN A 71 20.20 -28.05 22.17
C ASN A 71 19.93 -26.54 22.22
N PHE A 72 20.39 -25.87 23.27
CA PHE A 72 20.23 -24.42 23.41
C PHE A 72 21.07 -23.64 22.40
N GLU A 73 22.34 -24.03 22.19
CA GLU A 73 23.21 -23.42 21.18
C GLU A 73 22.65 -23.64 19.75
N SER A 74 22.19 -24.85 19.45
CA SER A 74 21.51 -25.15 18.17
C SER A 74 20.25 -24.31 17.98
N PHE A 75 19.49 -24.08 19.05
CA PHE A 75 18.30 -23.22 19.01
C PHE A 75 18.65 -21.75 18.77
N GLU A 76 19.65 -21.21 19.47
CA GLU A 76 20.13 -19.84 19.28
C GLU A 76 20.64 -19.63 17.85
N ASN A 77 21.47 -20.55 17.35
CA ASN A 77 21.97 -20.52 15.97
C ASN A 77 20.82 -20.56 14.94
N SER A 78 19.77 -21.35 15.20
CA SER A 78 18.59 -21.43 14.34
C SER A 78 17.79 -20.13 14.36
N LEU A 79 17.58 -19.53 15.53
CA LEU A 79 16.90 -18.24 15.66
C LEU A 79 17.68 -17.11 14.97
N GLU A 80 18.99 -17.09 15.14
CA GLU A 80 19.86 -16.11 14.48
C GLU A 80 19.84 -16.28 12.96
N ALA A 81 19.89 -17.51 12.46
CA ALA A 81 19.79 -17.79 11.03
C ALA A 81 18.44 -17.34 10.45
N VAL A 82 17.32 -17.61 11.15
CA VAL A 82 15.97 -17.14 10.78
C VAL A 82 15.92 -15.61 10.78
N ASN A 83 16.42 -14.94 11.82
CA ASN A 83 16.44 -13.48 11.90
C ASN A 83 17.27 -12.88 10.75
N ASN A 84 18.46 -13.43 10.50
CA ASN A 84 19.37 -12.94 9.46
C ASN A 84 18.86 -13.17 8.04
N THR A 85 18.04 -14.21 7.81
CA THR A 85 17.53 -14.54 6.46
C THR A 85 16.17 -13.91 6.19
N ILE A 86 15.27 -13.91 7.16
CA ILE A 86 13.87 -13.50 6.96
C ILE A 86 13.65 -12.03 7.34
N PHE A 87 14.29 -11.57 8.41
CA PHE A 87 13.96 -10.28 9.03
C PHE A 87 15.08 -9.24 8.96
N LYS A 88 16.25 -9.59 8.42
CA LYS A 88 17.34 -8.64 8.23
C LYS A 88 16.93 -7.57 7.23
N ILE A 89 16.91 -6.33 7.67
CA ILE A 89 16.63 -5.16 6.84
C ILE A 89 17.76 -4.18 7.07
N GLU A 90 18.37 -3.70 5.98
CA GLU A 90 19.42 -2.69 6.10
C GLU A 90 18.85 -1.37 6.65
N PRO A 91 19.56 -0.67 7.56
CA PRO A 91 19.02 0.52 8.23
C PRO A 91 18.53 1.62 7.27
N HIS A 92 19.21 1.80 6.14
CA HIS A 92 18.81 2.80 5.14
C HIS A 92 17.52 2.40 4.41
N ILE A 93 17.27 1.09 4.21
CA ILE A 93 16.01 0.59 3.64
C ILE A 93 14.85 0.83 4.61
N ILE A 94 15.07 0.68 5.93
CA ILE A 94 14.07 1.03 6.94
C ILE A 94 13.67 2.50 6.82
N GLN A 95 14.64 3.40 6.66
CA GLN A 95 14.38 4.83 6.48
C GLN A 95 13.54 5.10 5.22
N TYR A 96 13.89 4.49 4.08
CA TYR A 96 13.08 4.60 2.87
C TYR A 96 11.68 4.05 3.05
N ILE A 97 11.53 2.87 3.66
CA ILE A 97 10.21 2.28 3.96
C ILE A 97 9.38 3.27 4.77
N MET A 98 9.92 3.87 5.83
CA MET A 98 9.18 4.82 6.66
C MET A 98 8.77 6.08 5.89
N VAL A 99 9.71 6.73 5.19
CA VAL A 99 9.45 7.97 4.44
C VAL A 99 8.42 7.73 3.33
N PHE A 100 8.60 6.68 2.53
CA PHE A 100 7.65 6.35 1.47
C PHE A 100 6.30 5.88 2.01
N SER A 101 6.25 5.21 3.17
CA SER A 101 4.97 4.84 3.78
C SER A 101 4.18 6.07 4.22
N LEU A 102 4.84 7.09 4.76
CA LEU A 102 4.18 8.34 5.13
C LEU A 102 3.70 9.13 3.92
N ILE A 103 4.52 9.24 2.86
CA ILE A 103 4.12 9.85 1.59
C ILE A 103 2.94 9.09 0.99
N MET A 104 3.00 7.77 0.92
CA MET A 104 1.95 6.93 0.37
C MET A 104 0.67 6.98 1.21
N LEU A 105 0.77 7.16 2.52
CA LEU A 105 -0.41 7.37 3.37
C LEU A 105 -1.17 8.64 2.93
N LEU A 106 -0.46 9.74 2.68
CA LEU A 106 -1.06 10.96 2.14
C LEU A 106 -1.65 10.75 0.74
N VAL A 107 -0.94 10.05 -0.13
CA VAL A 107 -1.42 9.69 -1.47
C VAL A 107 -2.71 8.88 -1.37
N ASN A 108 -2.79 7.90 -0.47
CA ASN A 108 -3.99 7.09 -0.25
C ASN A 108 -5.19 7.92 0.21
N VAL A 109 -4.98 8.95 1.05
CA VAL A 109 -6.06 9.88 1.41
C VAL A 109 -6.55 10.64 0.19
N ILE A 110 -5.64 11.18 -0.62
CA ILE A 110 -5.99 11.87 -1.88
C ILE A 110 -6.72 10.91 -2.83
N TYR A 111 -6.28 9.64 -2.87
CA TYR A 111 -6.85 8.57 -3.68
C TYR A 111 -8.29 8.24 -3.28
N ILE A 112 -8.59 8.14 -1.98
CA ILE A 112 -9.95 7.97 -1.46
C ILE A 112 -10.83 9.17 -1.82
N ILE A 113 -10.30 10.40 -1.67
CA ILE A 113 -11.00 11.63 -2.04
C ILE A 113 -11.30 11.64 -3.55
N ALA A 114 -10.33 11.22 -4.39
CA ALA A 114 -10.50 11.11 -5.82
C ALA A 114 -11.59 10.11 -6.20
N GLY A 115 -11.59 8.91 -5.58
CA GLY A 115 -12.63 7.90 -5.77
C GLY A 115 -14.01 8.43 -5.38
N THR A 116 -14.11 9.15 -4.26
CA THR A 116 -15.37 9.77 -3.81
C THR A 116 -15.85 10.85 -4.78
N LYS A 117 -14.93 11.70 -5.27
CA LYS A 117 -15.24 12.73 -6.26
C LYS A 117 -15.71 12.13 -7.59
N LEU A 118 -15.18 10.98 -7.98
CA LEU A 118 -15.60 10.27 -9.20
C LEU A 118 -17.07 9.82 -9.14
N LEU A 119 -17.65 9.68 -7.94
CA LEU A 119 -19.08 9.42 -7.74
C LEU A 119 -19.98 10.63 -8.02
N THR A 120 -19.40 11.78 -8.36
CA THR A 120 -20.12 13.01 -8.74
C THR A 120 -19.81 13.35 -10.19
N LYS A 121 -20.85 13.65 -10.98
CA LYS A 121 -20.77 13.88 -12.43
C LYS A 121 -20.16 15.25 -12.79
N LYS A 122 -18.86 15.43 -12.55
CA LYS A 122 -18.12 16.64 -12.95
C LYS A 122 -16.85 16.29 -13.70
N ILE A 123 -16.61 16.96 -14.82
CA ILE A 123 -15.42 16.75 -15.65
C ILE A 123 -14.11 16.96 -14.88
N ALA A 124 -14.09 17.94 -13.98
CA ALA A 124 -12.96 18.20 -13.10
C ALA A 124 -12.68 17.03 -12.14
N ASN A 125 -13.70 16.30 -11.70
CA ASN A 125 -13.53 15.13 -10.83
C ASN A 125 -12.92 13.94 -11.58
N TYR A 126 -13.33 13.74 -12.84
CA TYR A 126 -12.73 12.73 -13.72
C TYR A 126 -11.24 13.03 -13.97
N GLN A 127 -10.89 14.28 -14.30
CA GLN A 127 -9.50 14.69 -14.48
C GLN A 127 -8.69 14.55 -13.19
N PHE A 128 -9.27 14.92 -12.05
CA PHE A 128 -8.65 14.76 -10.74
C PHE A 128 -8.32 13.29 -10.46
N ALA A 129 -9.26 12.37 -10.68
CA ALA A 129 -9.02 10.94 -10.49
C ALA A 129 -7.89 10.39 -11.38
N LYS A 130 -7.83 10.79 -12.66
CA LYS A 130 -6.74 10.42 -13.56
C LYS A 130 -5.38 10.90 -13.05
N ILE A 131 -5.28 12.17 -12.67
CA ILE A 131 -4.02 12.75 -12.18
C ILE A 131 -3.59 12.05 -10.88
N THR A 132 -4.52 11.81 -9.96
CA THR A 132 -4.24 11.07 -8.71
C THR A 132 -3.71 9.67 -8.98
N LEU A 133 -4.30 8.92 -9.92
CA LEU A 133 -3.81 7.59 -10.31
C LEU A 133 -2.41 7.64 -10.92
N ILE A 134 -2.13 8.61 -11.79
CA ILE A 134 -0.80 8.78 -12.39
C ILE A 134 0.24 9.04 -11.29
N ILE A 135 -0.06 9.94 -10.36
CA ILE A 135 0.82 10.25 -9.23
C ILE A 135 1.04 9.01 -8.35
N ALA A 136 -0.02 8.25 -8.04
CA ALA A 136 0.06 7.03 -7.26
C ALA A 136 0.97 5.99 -7.93
N ILE A 137 0.83 5.77 -9.24
CA ILE A 137 1.68 4.88 -10.03
C ILE A 137 3.14 5.34 -9.98
N LEU A 138 3.41 6.63 -10.22
CA LEU A 138 4.78 7.15 -10.23
C LEU A 138 5.46 6.96 -8.87
N ILE A 139 4.75 7.22 -7.77
CA ILE A 139 5.29 7.04 -6.42
C ILE A 139 5.47 5.56 -6.09
N ASN A 140 4.54 4.68 -6.48
CA ASN A 140 4.68 3.24 -6.30
C ASN A 140 5.87 2.67 -7.08
N VAL A 141 6.06 3.06 -8.34
CA VAL A 141 7.20 2.65 -9.16
C VAL A 141 8.52 3.13 -8.54
N LEU A 142 8.58 4.39 -8.11
CA LEU A 142 9.77 4.94 -7.45
C LEU A 142 10.07 4.20 -6.13
N SER A 143 9.05 3.93 -5.32
CA SER A 143 9.20 3.19 -4.07
C SER A 143 9.70 1.77 -4.32
N LEU A 144 9.17 1.07 -5.33
CA LEU A 144 9.62 -0.27 -5.70
C LEU A 144 11.08 -0.23 -6.14
N PHE A 145 11.46 0.70 -7.02
CA PHE A 145 12.83 0.83 -7.51
C PHE A 145 13.85 1.03 -6.37
N LEU A 146 13.54 1.91 -5.41
CA LEU A 146 14.43 2.20 -4.28
C LEU A 146 14.52 1.05 -3.27
N ILE A 147 13.47 0.25 -3.14
CA ILE A 147 13.54 -0.95 -2.29
C ILE A 147 14.31 -2.04 -3.02
N PHE A 148 14.16 -2.18 -4.35
CA PHE A 148 14.89 -3.15 -5.16
C PHE A 148 16.41 -2.95 -5.17
N SER A 149 16.91 -1.75 -4.88
CA SER A 149 18.36 -1.49 -4.86
C SER A 149 19.09 -2.07 -3.64
N GLY A 150 18.38 -2.58 -2.64
CA GLY A 150 18.95 -3.17 -1.42
C GLY A 150 19.08 -4.70 -1.46
N ASN A 151 19.85 -5.26 -0.53
CA ASN A 151 19.90 -6.72 -0.35
C ASN A 151 18.67 -7.16 0.47
N ASN A 152 17.59 -7.47 -0.25
CA ASN A 152 16.27 -7.61 0.35
C ASN A 152 16.06 -8.96 1.03
N SER A 153 15.61 -8.94 2.28
CA SER A 153 15.10 -10.14 2.95
C SER A 153 13.77 -10.59 2.35
N LEU A 154 13.41 -11.85 2.63
CA LEU A 154 12.14 -12.44 2.20
C LEU A 154 10.93 -11.61 2.69
N MET A 155 11.04 -10.98 3.86
CA MET A 155 10.00 -10.10 4.37
C MET A 155 9.80 -8.85 3.51
N ILE A 156 10.89 -8.20 3.09
CA ILE A 156 10.81 -7.05 2.18
C ILE A 156 10.19 -7.48 0.86
N PHE A 157 10.56 -8.66 0.34
CA PHE A 157 9.95 -9.20 -0.87
C PHE A 157 8.43 -9.37 -0.74
N ALA A 158 7.94 -9.92 0.39
CA ALA A 158 6.51 -10.05 0.65
C ALA A 158 5.80 -8.69 0.69
N MET A 159 6.41 -7.67 1.30
CA MET A 159 5.90 -6.31 1.30
C MET A 159 5.85 -5.70 -0.12
N MET A 160 6.88 -5.92 -0.92
CA MET A 160 6.89 -5.43 -2.31
C MET A 160 5.79 -6.08 -3.15
N PHE A 161 5.50 -7.37 -2.93
CA PHE A 161 4.46 -8.07 -3.67
C PHE A 161 3.08 -7.41 -3.48
N TYR A 162 2.77 -6.96 -2.26
CA TYR A 162 1.55 -6.20 -2.00
C TYR A 162 1.52 -4.87 -2.79
N ALA A 163 2.62 -4.13 -2.79
CA ALA A 163 2.73 -2.89 -3.56
C ALA A 163 2.59 -3.12 -5.08
N PHE A 164 3.11 -4.25 -5.57
CA PHE A 164 2.99 -4.66 -6.97
C PHE A 164 1.54 -4.98 -7.37
N ILE A 165 0.77 -5.67 -6.52
CA ILE A 165 -0.66 -5.90 -6.74
C ILE A 165 -1.41 -4.56 -6.82
N GLY A 166 -1.12 -3.63 -5.90
CA GLY A 166 -1.69 -2.29 -5.92
C GLY A 166 -1.38 -1.53 -7.22
N LEU A 167 -0.13 -1.60 -7.68
CA LEU A 167 0.30 -1.00 -8.95
C LEU A 167 -0.48 -1.55 -10.15
N ILE A 168 -0.70 -2.87 -10.22
CA ILE A 168 -1.51 -3.49 -11.28
C ILE A 168 -2.93 -2.93 -11.26
N ALA A 169 -3.55 -2.85 -10.08
CA ALA A 169 -4.90 -2.29 -9.94
C ALA A 169 -4.97 -0.84 -10.44
N ASP A 170 -3.98 0.00 -10.08
CA ASP A 170 -3.91 1.39 -10.53
C ASP A 170 -3.80 1.50 -12.06
N ILE A 171 -2.97 0.65 -12.69
CA ILE A 171 -2.84 0.60 -14.16
C ILE A 171 -4.18 0.21 -14.81
N VAL A 172 -4.87 -0.80 -14.27
CA VAL A 172 -6.18 -1.23 -14.77
C VAL A 172 -7.19 -0.08 -14.67
N TYR A 173 -7.22 0.66 -13.56
CA TYR A 173 -8.13 1.80 -13.40
C TYR A 173 -7.82 2.93 -14.38
N ILE A 174 -6.54 3.21 -14.66
CA ILE A 174 -6.18 4.17 -15.71
C ILE A 174 -6.67 3.73 -17.07
N ILE A 175 -6.50 2.45 -17.43
CA ILE A 175 -6.96 1.91 -18.72
C ILE A 175 -8.48 2.05 -18.84
N ILE A 176 -9.23 1.73 -17.76
CA ILE A 176 -10.68 1.92 -17.74
C ILE A 176 -11.04 3.40 -17.92
N LEU A 177 -10.37 4.31 -17.21
CA LEU A 177 -10.63 5.74 -17.34
C LEU A 177 -10.30 6.26 -18.75
N GLN A 178 -9.22 5.79 -19.37
CA GLN A 178 -8.80 6.23 -20.70
C GLN A 178 -9.64 5.65 -21.84
N SER A 179 -10.21 4.46 -21.65
CA SER A 179 -11.05 3.79 -22.65
C SER A 179 -12.48 4.36 -22.73
N HIS A 180 -12.93 5.10 -21.71
CA HIS A 180 -14.26 5.68 -21.68
C HIS A 180 -14.25 7.18 -22.01
N ASP A 181 -15.32 7.64 -22.65
CA ASP A 181 -15.47 9.02 -23.08
C ASP A 181 -15.68 9.96 -21.88
N GLN A 182 -14.88 11.02 -21.85
CA GLN A 182 -14.94 12.07 -20.84
C GLN A 182 -16.23 12.90 -20.94
N SER A 183 -16.88 12.95 -22.12
CA SER A 183 -18.17 13.63 -22.34
C SER A 183 -19.28 13.09 -21.43
N GLU A 184 -19.17 11.84 -20.97
CA GLU A 184 -20.10 11.27 -19.99
C GLU A 184 -20.07 11.99 -18.64
N TYR A 185 -19.02 12.78 -18.35
CA TYR A 185 -18.90 13.64 -17.16
C TYR A 185 -19.19 15.12 -17.45
N ASP A 186 -19.55 15.48 -18.69
CA ASP A 186 -19.94 16.83 -19.06
C ASP A 186 -21.45 17.06 -18.81
N GLU A 187 -21.76 17.91 -17.83
CA GLU A 187 -23.13 18.31 -17.52
C GLU A 187 -23.66 19.35 -18.52
N ASN A 188 -22.78 20.14 -19.14
CA ASN A 188 -23.11 21.30 -19.99
C ASN A 188 -23.41 20.90 -21.43
N GLU A 189 -22.64 19.97 -22.02
CA GLU A 189 -22.83 19.52 -23.42
C GLU A 189 -24.24 18.92 -23.63
N ASN A 190 -24.73 18.20 -22.64
CA ASN A 190 -26.07 17.61 -22.65
C ASN A 190 -27.20 18.62 -22.40
N ALA A 191 -26.92 19.72 -21.70
CA ALA A 191 -27.89 20.80 -21.52
C ALA A 191 -28.02 21.62 -22.81
N GLN A 192 -26.91 21.88 -23.51
CA GLN A 192 -26.91 22.55 -24.81
C GLN A 192 -27.59 21.72 -25.90
N LYS A 193 -27.33 20.40 -26.00
CA LYS A 193 -28.05 19.52 -26.95
C LYS A 193 -29.57 19.51 -26.71
N GLN A 194 -30.01 19.58 -25.46
CA GLN A 194 -31.45 19.65 -25.13
C GLN A 194 -32.08 20.97 -25.60
N VAL A 195 -31.40 22.11 -25.39
CA VAL A 195 -31.91 23.42 -25.84
C VAL A 195 -32.02 23.47 -27.37
N ILE A 196 -31.00 22.99 -28.09
CA ILE A 196 -30.99 22.97 -29.56
C ILE A 196 -32.13 22.09 -30.10
N SER A 197 -32.37 20.91 -29.51
CA SER A 197 -33.48 20.03 -29.93
C SER A 197 -34.88 20.60 -29.67
N ILE A 198 -35.02 21.54 -28.71
CA ILE A 198 -36.29 22.23 -28.45
C ILE A 198 -36.51 23.33 -29.49
N GLU A 199 -35.47 24.07 -29.88
CA GLU A 199 -35.58 25.10 -30.92
C GLU A 199 -35.94 24.50 -32.28
N GLU A 200 -35.32 23.39 -32.68
CA GLU A 200 -35.65 22.71 -33.95
C GLU A 200 -37.06 22.09 -33.97
N GLY A 201 -37.62 21.77 -32.80
CA GLY A 201 -38.99 21.25 -32.68
C GLY A 201 -40.10 22.29 -32.76
N PHE A 202 -39.77 23.59 -32.73
CA PHE A 202 -40.72 24.70 -32.79
C PHE A 202 -40.86 25.33 -34.19
N GLU A 203 -40.12 24.85 -35.19
CA GLU A 203 -40.22 25.31 -36.60
C GLU A 203 -41.25 24.52 -37.45
N ILE A 204 -42.35 24.03 -36.86
CA ILE A 204 -43.46 23.38 -37.60
C ILE A 204 -44.74 24.22 -37.53
#